data_AF-A0A661VR86-F1
#
_entry.id   AF-A0A661VR86-F1
#
_cell.length_a   1.000
_cell.length_b   1.000
_cell.length_c   1.000
_cell.angle_alpha   90.00
_cell.angle_beta   90.00
_cell.angle_gamma   90.00
#
_symmetry.space_group_name_H-M   'P 1'
#
loop_
_entity.id
_entity.type
_entity.pdbx_description
1 polymer ?
#
loop_
_entity_poly.entity_id
_entity_poly.type
_entity_poly.pdbx_seq_one_letter_code
_entity_poly.pdbx_strand_id
1 'polypeptide(L)'
;MNPQEALEAWARITMLIENDWGEKGTGFLVKPAINVNGSSYIKFFLVSCKHVLNRDAKLREQAEEITIYPLVRQSSGSMQREPISLNLRYEDGSQVWRGHPDPDVDVIVFDVTDLIINDMRTEHGAPGLEVFVSGEWIKRLGITTNDAVTTIGFPDMGRSETSDPVFRSGTIST
;
A
#
# COMPACT_ATOMS: atom_id res chain seq x y z
N MET A 1 16.16 11.17 10.68
CA MET A 1 14.70 11.39 10.66
C MET A 1 14.22 11.22 12.08
N ASN A 2 13.53 12.22 12.63
CA ASN A 2 12.91 12.05 13.93
C ASN A 2 11.67 11.12 13.81
N PRO A 3 11.17 10.54 14.91
CA PRO A 3 10.03 9.62 14.83
C PRO A 3 8.77 10.23 14.19
N GLN A 4 8.52 11.52 14.39
CA GLN A 4 7.34 12.19 13.86
C GLN A 4 7.41 12.38 12.33
N GLU A 5 8.58 12.78 11.81
CA GLU A 5 8.85 12.84 10.37
C GLU A 5 8.67 11.48 9.70
N ALA A 6 9.08 10.40 10.38
CA ALA A 6 8.90 9.04 9.88
C ALA A 6 7.43 8.66 9.80
N LEU A 7 6.64 8.97 10.84
CA LEU A 7 5.20 8.72 10.85
C LEU A 7 4.49 9.51 9.76
N GLU A 8 4.83 10.78 9.56
CA GLU A 8 4.28 11.62 8.49
C GLU A 8 4.63 11.07 7.10
N ALA A 9 5.87 10.61 6.90
CA ALA A 9 6.28 9.98 5.65
C ALA A 9 5.46 8.71 5.37
N TRP A 10 5.29 7.85 6.37
CA TRP A 10 4.44 6.66 6.25
C TRP A 10 2.97 7.02 6.01
N ALA A 11 2.44 8.05 6.65
CA ALA A 11 1.06 8.52 6.45
C ALA A 11 0.78 8.86 4.98
N ARG A 12 1.72 9.55 4.34
CA ARG A 12 1.61 10.02 2.95
C ARG A 12 1.56 8.87 1.94
N ILE A 13 2.28 7.78 2.20
CA ILE A 13 2.35 6.62 1.30
C ILE A 13 1.34 5.52 1.64
N THR A 14 0.69 5.62 2.80
CA THR A 14 -0.41 4.73 3.18
C THR A 14 -1.66 5.13 2.40
N MET A 15 -2.38 4.18 1.80
CA MET A 15 -3.58 4.41 1.00
C MET A 15 -4.73 3.52 1.48
N LEU A 16 -5.94 4.09 1.48
CA LEU A 16 -7.15 3.30 1.62
C LEU A 16 -7.42 2.59 0.30
N ILE A 17 -7.82 1.33 0.40
CA ILE A 17 -8.27 0.50 -0.73
C ILE A 17 -9.70 0.06 -0.42
N GLU A 18 -10.57 0.15 -1.40
CA GLU A 18 -11.93 -0.40 -1.37
C GLU A 18 -12.11 -1.36 -2.54
N ASN A 19 -12.59 -2.58 -2.28
CA ASN A 19 -12.81 -3.59 -3.31
C ASN A 19 -14.23 -3.52 -3.90
N ASP A 20 -14.51 -4.33 -4.93
CA ASP A 20 -15.82 -4.41 -5.60
C ASP A 20 -17.00 -4.75 -4.67
N TRP A 21 -16.71 -5.31 -3.49
CA TRP A 21 -17.72 -5.67 -2.47
C TRP A 21 -17.87 -4.61 -1.38
N GLY A 22 -17.19 -3.47 -1.49
CA GLY A 22 -17.20 -2.38 -0.50
C GLY A 22 -16.40 -2.69 0.77
N GLU A 23 -15.59 -3.75 0.78
CA GLU A 23 -14.66 -4.03 1.87
C GLU A 23 -13.44 -3.12 1.75
N LYS A 24 -12.94 -2.67 2.90
CA LYS A 24 -11.87 -1.69 2.99
C LYS A 24 -10.60 -2.29 3.56
N GLY A 25 -9.47 -1.77 3.09
CA GLY A 25 -8.15 -2.21 3.50
C GLY A 25 -7.10 -1.12 3.39
N THR A 26 -5.89 -1.45 3.81
CA THR A 26 -4.75 -0.56 3.77
C THR A 26 -3.74 -1.07 2.75
N GLY A 27 -3.19 -0.16 1.95
CA GLY A 27 -2.00 -0.42 1.14
C GLY A 27 -0.90 0.60 1.38
N PHE A 28 0.32 0.26 0.98
CA PHE A 28 1.50 1.12 1.07
C PHE A 28 2.13 1.27 -0.31
N LEU A 29 2.30 2.51 -0.75
CA LEU A 29 2.94 2.82 -2.03
C LEU A 29 4.47 2.69 -1.90
N VAL A 30 5.07 1.92 -2.80
CA VAL A 30 6.52 1.74 -2.91
C VAL A 30 7.00 1.94 -4.34
N LYS A 31 8.26 2.35 -4.48
CA LYS A 31 8.88 2.72 -5.75
C LYS A 31 10.22 1.99 -5.90
N PRO A 32 10.23 0.69 -6.26
CA PRO A 32 11.47 -0.02 -6.51
C PRO A 32 12.22 0.58 -7.71
N ALA A 33 13.54 0.66 -7.60
CA ALA A 33 14.41 0.86 -8.74
C ALA A 33 14.53 -0.47 -9.50
N ILE A 34 14.00 -0.52 -10.72
CA ILE A 34 14.10 -1.72 -11.57
C ILE A 34 15.13 -1.46 -12.66
N ASN A 35 16.21 -2.23 -12.65
CA ASN A 35 17.23 -2.17 -13.70
C ASN A 35 16.98 -3.29 -14.72
N VAL A 36 16.66 -2.93 -15.96
CA VAL A 36 16.52 -3.87 -17.07
C VAL A 36 17.54 -3.50 -18.14
N ASN A 37 18.44 -4.42 -18.48
CA ASN A 37 19.46 -4.24 -19.53
C ASN A 37 20.31 -2.96 -19.38
N GLY A 38 20.59 -2.54 -18.15
CA GLY A 38 21.38 -1.33 -17.87
C GLY A 38 20.57 -0.01 -17.88
N SER A 39 19.27 -0.06 -18.18
CA SER A 39 18.35 1.08 -18.04
C SER A 39 17.57 0.97 -16.73
N SER A 40 17.47 2.09 -16.02
CA SER A 40 16.68 2.19 -14.78
C SER A 40 15.26 2.63 -15.11
N TYR A 41 14.28 1.83 -14.68
CA TYR A 41 12.86 2.08 -14.80
C TYR A 41 12.27 2.34 -13.41
N ILE A 42 11.38 3.32 -13.35
CA ILE A 42 10.59 3.62 -12.16
C ILE A 42 9.27 2.87 -12.30
N LYS A 43 8.99 1.99 -11.34
CA LYS A 43 7.68 1.37 -11.15
C LYS A 43 7.11 1.82 -9.81
N PHE A 44 5.79 1.94 -9.74
CA PHE A 44 5.07 2.16 -8.50
C PHE A 44 4.20 0.95 -8.21
N PHE A 45 4.32 0.44 -6.99
CA PHE A 45 3.53 -0.68 -6.54
C PHE A 45 2.77 -0.32 -5.27
N LEU A 46 1.53 -0.75 -5.20
CA LEU A 46 0.73 -0.70 -3.98
C LEU A 46 0.77 -2.07 -3.32
N VAL A 47 1.41 -2.15 -2.15
CA VAL A 47 1.53 -3.41 -1.38
C VAL A 47 0.44 -3.47 -0.33
N SER A 48 -0.29 -4.57 -0.28
CA SER A 48 -1.40 -4.79 0.66
C SER A 48 -1.51 -6.28 1.04
N CYS A 49 -2.61 -6.67 1.67
CA CYS A 49 -2.93 -8.06 1.98
C CYS A 49 -3.88 -8.65 0.95
N LYS A 50 -3.79 -9.96 0.66
CA LYS A 50 -4.67 -10.62 -0.31
C LYS A 50 -6.14 -10.50 0.12
N HIS A 51 -6.42 -10.55 1.43
CA HIS A 51 -7.78 -10.40 1.94
C HIS A 51 -8.42 -9.03 1.64
N VAL A 52 -7.62 -7.99 1.36
CA VAL A 52 -8.15 -6.67 0.97
C VAL A 52 -8.84 -6.75 -0.39
N LEU A 53 -8.33 -7.60 -1.29
CA LEU A 53 -9.02 -7.87 -2.54
C LEU A 53 -10.26 -8.74 -2.29
N ASN A 54 -10.08 -9.88 -1.63
CA ASN A 54 -11.15 -10.70 -1.08
C ASN A 54 -10.54 -11.82 -0.20
N ARG A 55 -11.25 -12.27 0.85
CA ARG A 55 -10.85 -13.44 1.63
C ARG A 55 -10.96 -14.74 0.85
N ASP A 56 -11.96 -14.87 -0.01
CA ASP A 56 -12.15 -16.01 -0.89
C ASP A 56 -11.29 -15.88 -2.15
N ALA A 57 -10.40 -16.85 -2.36
CA ALA A 57 -9.51 -16.87 -3.52
C ALA A 57 -10.25 -16.87 -4.86
N LYS A 58 -11.41 -17.54 -4.97
CA LYS A 58 -12.20 -17.57 -6.21
C LYS A 58 -12.85 -16.22 -6.50
N LEU A 59 -13.29 -15.52 -5.46
CA LEU A 59 -13.84 -14.17 -5.62
C LEU A 59 -12.72 -13.18 -5.99
N ARG A 60 -11.52 -13.30 -5.41
CA ARG A 60 -10.36 -12.48 -5.81
C ARG A 60 -10.07 -12.54 -7.31
N GLU A 61 -10.11 -13.72 -7.91
CA GLU A 61 -9.87 -13.88 -9.35
C GLU A 61 -10.96 -13.23 -10.22
N GLN A 62 -12.14 -13.00 -9.65
CA GLN A 62 -13.28 -12.35 -10.31
C GLN A 62 -13.32 -10.84 -10.10
N ALA A 63 -12.47 -10.29 -9.22
CA ALA A 63 -12.42 -8.85 -8.99
C ALA A 63 -11.98 -8.13 -10.28
N GLU A 64 -12.69 -7.06 -10.61
CA GLU A 64 -12.49 -6.27 -11.82
C GLU A 64 -11.81 -4.94 -11.49
N GLU A 65 -12.16 -4.34 -10.36
CA GLU A 65 -11.69 -3.02 -9.96
C GLU A 65 -11.37 -2.95 -8.46
N ILE A 66 -10.50 -2.00 -8.10
CA ILE A 66 -10.46 -1.44 -6.74
C ILE A 66 -10.51 0.08 -6.83
N THR A 67 -11.07 0.71 -5.81
CA THR A 67 -10.89 2.16 -5.60
C THR A 67 -9.75 2.39 -4.62
N ILE A 68 -8.78 3.20 -5.00
CA ILE A 68 -7.70 3.62 -4.11
C ILE A 68 -7.82 5.11 -3.77
N TYR A 69 -7.31 5.51 -2.62
CA TYR A 69 -7.40 6.89 -2.13
C TYR A 69 -5.99 7.49 -1.91
N PRO A 70 -5.24 7.84 -2.97
CA PRO A 70 -3.96 8.51 -2.84
C PRO A 70 -4.12 9.91 -2.27
N LEU A 71 -3.08 10.38 -1.57
CA LEU A 71 -2.98 11.77 -1.15
C LEU A 71 -2.57 12.63 -2.35
N VAL A 72 -3.45 13.53 -2.77
CA VAL A 72 -3.25 14.43 -3.91
C VAL A 72 -3.17 15.89 -3.47
N ARG A 73 -2.38 16.68 -4.19
CA ARG A 73 -2.28 18.13 -3.97
C ARG A 73 -3.37 18.87 -4.75
N GLN A 74 -4.20 19.59 -4.02
CA GLN A 74 -5.25 20.44 -4.57
C GLN A 74 -4.66 21.73 -5.18
N SER A 75 -5.43 22.39 -6.03
CA SER A 75 -5.07 23.71 -6.61
C SER A 75 -4.86 24.80 -5.54
N SER A 76 -5.53 24.67 -4.39
CA SER A 76 -5.34 25.50 -3.19
C SER A 76 -4.02 25.26 -2.45
N GLY A 77 -3.29 24.19 -2.80
CA GLY A 77 -2.09 23.74 -2.10
C GLY A 77 -2.34 22.82 -0.90
N SER A 78 -3.61 22.59 -0.53
CA SER A 78 -3.96 21.60 0.50
C SER A 78 -3.79 20.17 -0.01
N MET A 79 -3.50 19.23 0.89
CA MET A 79 -3.46 17.81 0.56
C MET A 79 -4.79 17.16 0.94
N GLN A 80 -5.35 16.35 0.05
CA GLN A 80 -6.58 15.60 0.30
C GLN A 80 -6.50 14.24 -0.37
N ARG A 81 -7.19 13.24 0.16
CA ARG A 81 -7.35 11.97 -0.53
C ARG A 81 -8.52 11.98 -1.50
N GLU A 82 -8.28 11.55 -2.72
CA GLU A 82 -9.30 11.43 -3.76
C GLU A 82 -9.46 9.98 -4.20
N PRO A 83 -10.68 9.51 -4.47
CA PRO A 83 -10.90 8.18 -5.02
C PRO A 83 -10.38 8.12 -6.46
N ILE A 84 -9.63 7.06 -6.77
CA ILE A 84 -9.20 6.73 -8.11
C ILE A 84 -9.47 5.23 -8.34
N SER A 85 -10.23 4.93 -9.38
CA SER A 85 -10.50 3.57 -9.84
C SER A 85 -9.25 2.96 -10.50
N LEU A 86 -8.92 1.73 -10.13
CA LEU A 86 -7.86 0.93 -10.71
C LEU A 86 -8.44 -0.37 -11.26
N ASN A 87 -8.45 -0.50 -12.59
CA ASN A 87 -8.73 -1.76 -13.26
C ASN A 87 -7.70 -2.81 -12.87
N LEU A 88 -8.15 -4.00 -12.47
CA LEU A 88 -7.30 -5.10 -12.03
C LEU A 88 -6.78 -5.97 -13.17
N ARG A 89 -7.11 -5.62 -14.41
CA ARG A 89 -6.66 -6.28 -15.63
C ARG A 89 -6.12 -5.26 -16.62
N TYR A 90 -5.03 -5.61 -17.27
CA TYR A 90 -4.53 -4.89 -18.44
C TYR A 90 -5.41 -5.17 -19.67
N GLU A 91 -5.25 -4.40 -20.74
CA GLU A 91 -5.98 -4.57 -21.99
C GLU A 91 -5.80 -5.96 -22.62
N ASP A 92 -4.67 -6.61 -22.37
CA ASP A 92 -4.37 -7.99 -22.83
C ASP A 92 -5.02 -9.08 -21.96
N GLY A 93 -5.76 -8.69 -20.91
CA GLY A 93 -6.45 -9.58 -19.97
C GLY A 93 -5.58 -10.09 -18.81
N SER A 94 -4.28 -9.79 -18.81
CA SER A 94 -3.38 -10.14 -17.72
C SER A 94 -3.67 -9.30 -16.46
N GLN A 95 -3.33 -9.83 -15.29
CA GLN A 95 -3.62 -9.18 -14.01
C GLN A 95 -2.62 -8.05 -13.71
N VAL A 96 -3.17 -6.93 -13.22
CA VAL A 96 -2.40 -5.79 -12.70
C VAL A 96 -1.82 -6.08 -11.31
N TRP A 97 -2.24 -7.18 -10.69
CA TRP A 97 -1.80 -7.58 -9.36
C TRP A 97 -1.11 -8.94 -9.35
N ARG A 98 -0.30 -9.17 -8.32
CA ARG A 98 0.27 -10.48 -8.00
C ARG A 98 0.19 -10.74 -6.50
N GLY A 99 -0.40 -11.87 -6.14
CA GLY A 99 -0.32 -12.41 -4.78
C GLY A 99 1.04 -13.07 -4.52
N HIS A 100 1.44 -13.12 -3.26
CA HIS A 100 2.58 -13.95 -2.86
C HIS A 100 2.33 -15.43 -3.24
N PRO A 101 3.33 -16.15 -3.79
CA PRO A 101 3.14 -17.52 -4.29
C PRO A 101 2.77 -18.52 -3.19
N ASP A 102 3.25 -18.30 -1.96
CA ASP A 102 2.83 -19.06 -0.79
C ASP A 102 1.39 -18.64 -0.40
N PRO A 103 0.41 -19.57 -0.36
CA PRO A 103 -0.97 -19.28 -0.01
C PRO A 103 -1.14 -18.80 1.44
N ASP A 104 -0.25 -19.20 2.36
CA ASP A 104 -0.32 -18.84 3.78
C ASP A 104 0.24 -17.43 4.05
N VAL A 105 0.96 -16.87 3.08
CA VAL A 105 1.46 -15.48 3.14
C VAL A 105 0.43 -14.55 2.53
N ASP A 106 -0.19 -13.75 3.38
CA ASP A 106 -1.25 -12.81 3.01
C ASP A 106 -0.71 -11.46 2.50
N VAL A 107 0.02 -11.51 1.38
CA VAL A 107 0.57 -10.33 0.70
C VAL A 107 0.14 -10.30 -0.76
N ILE A 108 -0.25 -9.12 -1.24
CA ILE A 108 -0.58 -8.82 -2.64
C ILE A 108 0.07 -7.51 -3.05
N VAL A 109 0.41 -7.40 -4.33
CA VAL A 109 1.01 -6.20 -4.91
C VAL A 109 0.24 -5.81 -6.18
N PHE A 110 -0.16 -4.55 -6.29
CA PHE A 110 -0.79 -3.99 -7.50
C PHE A 110 0.21 -3.09 -8.22
N ASP A 111 0.37 -3.23 -9.55
CA ASP A 111 1.12 -2.28 -10.37
C ASP A 111 0.24 -1.04 -10.62
N VAL A 112 0.59 0.07 -9.96
CA VAL A 112 -0.12 1.35 -10.08
C VAL A 112 0.69 2.36 -10.87
N THR A 113 1.69 1.90 -11.63
CA THR A 113 2.64 2.79 -12.33
C THR A 113 1.93 3.75 -13.26
N ASP A 114 1.06 3.25 -14.14
CA ASP A 114 0.38 4.09 -15.12
C ASP A 114 -0.56 5.08 -14.45
N LEU A 115 -1.19 4.67 -13.36
CA LEU A 115 -2.06 5.54 -12.56
C LEU A 115 -1.28 6.72 -11.97
N ILE A 116 -0.14 6.43 -11.32
CA ILE A 116 0.68 7.42 -10.62
C ILE A 116 1.41 8.34 -11.60
N ILE A 117 1.94 7.81 -12.70
CA ILE A 117 2.66 8.62 -13.70
C ILE A 117 1.71 9.58 -14.43
N ASN A 118 0.48 9.13 -14.72
CA ASN A 118 -0.49 9.96 -15.45
C ASN A 118 -1.21 10.97 -14.55
N ASP A 119 -1.31 10.74 -13.23
CA ASP A 119 -1.85 11.72 -12.29
C ASP A 119 -0.75 12.58 -11.64
N MET A 120 -0.45 13.71 -12.29
CA MET A 120 0.54 14.71 -11.84
C MET A 120 0.24 15.33 -10.47
N ARG A 121 -0.92 15.08 -9.86
CA ARG A 121 -1.30 15.61 -8.54
C ARG A 121 -0.83 14.72 -7.40
N THR A 122 -0.39 13.50 -7.70
CA THR A 122 0.14 12.56 -6.71
C THR A 122 1.56 12.96 -6.30
N GLU A 123 1.80 13.15 -5.00
CA GLU A 123 3.14 13.49 -4.52
C GLU A 123 4.02 12.22 -4.50
N HIS A 124 5.05 12.18 -5.34
CA HIS A 124 5.93 11.00 -5.50
C HIS A 124 6.95 10.85 -4.35
N GLY A 125 6.47 10.68 -3.12
CA GLY A 125 7.27 10.42 -1.92
C GLY A 125 7.48 8.94 -1.59
N ALA A 126 7.18 8.03 -2.52
CA ALA A 126 7.24 6.58 -2.27
C ALA A 126 8.69 6.10 -2.05
N PRO A 127 8.97 5.38 -0.95
CA PRO A 127 10.28 4.80 -0.68
C PRO A 127 10.59 3.63 -1.62
N GLY A 128 11.87 3.30 -1.77
CA GLY A 128 12.27 2.05 -2.42
C GLY A 128 12.04 0.84 -1.51
N LEU A 129 12.54 -0.33 -1.92
CA LEU A 129 12.34 -1.57 -1.17
C LEU A 129 13.14 -1.64 0.13
N GLU A 130 14.08 -0.73 0.35
CA GLU A 130 14.90 -0.63 1.55
C GLU A 130 14.10 -0.39 2.85
N VAL A 131 12.85 0.05 2.75
CA VAL A 131 11.96 0.21 3.91
C VAL A 131 11.35 -1.11 4.38
N PHE A 132 11.40 -2.16 3.56
CA PHE A 132 10.97 -3.48 4.00
C PHE A 132 12.03 -4.13 4.86
N VAL A 133 11.58 -4.66 6.00
CA VAL A 133 12.43 -5.35 6.95
C VAL A 133 12.47 -6.83 6.60
N SER A 134 13.68 -7.40 6.52
CA SER A 134 13.89 -8.84 6.38
C SER A 134 14.09 -9.50 7.75
N GLY A 135 13.97 -10.83 7.82
CA GLY A 135 14.29 -11.58 9.05
C GLY A 135 15.73 -11.36 9.53
N GLU A 136 16.67 -11.04 8.64
CA GLU A 136 18.04 -10.66 8.99
C GLU A 136 18.08 -9.31 9.72
N TRP A 137 17.33 -8.33 9.23
CA TRP A 137 17.21 -7.02 9.88
C TRP A 137 16.57 -7.13 11.27
N ILE A 138 15.52 -7.94 11.43
CA ILE A 138 14.90 -8.22 12.74
C ILE A 138 15.96 -8.73 13.72
N LYS A 139 16.74 -9.74 13.31
CA LYS A 139 17.81 -10.31 14.14
C LYS A 139 18.91 -9.29 14.44
N ARG A 140 19.36 -8.54 13.43
CA ARG A 140 20.45 -7.55 13.56
C ARG A 140 20.08 -6.39 14.46
N LEU A 141 18.85 -5.91 14.36
CA LEU A 141 18.33 -4.82 15.18
C LEU A 141 17.91 -5.29 16.58
N GLY A 142 17.96 -6.61 16.84
CA GLY A 142 17.56 -7.18 18.12
C GLY A 142 16.07 -6.95 18.40
N ILE A 143 15.23 -6.94 17.35
CA ILE A 143 13.78 -6.77 17.52
C ILE A 143 13.25 -8.01 18.24
N THR A 144 12.69 -7.81 19.42
CA THR A 144 12.18 -8.85 20.31
C THR A 144 10.71 -8.64 20.64
N THR A 145 10.10 -9.70 21.18
CA THR A 145 8.82 -9.57 21.89
C THR A 145 8.97 -8.54 23.01
N ASN A 146 7.95 -7.68 23.18
CA ASN A 146 7.91 -6.47 24.02
C ASN A 146 8.47 -5.18 23.43
N ASP A 147 9.07 -5.21 22.23
CA ASP A 147 9.40 -3.96 21.56
C ASP A 147 8.14 -3.20 21.16
N ALA A 148 8.23 -1.88 21.27
CA ALA A 148 7.17 -0.99 20.85
C ALA A 148 7.02 -1.03 19.33
N VAL A 149 5.80 -1.28 18.88
CA VAL A 149 5.43 -1.25 17.47
C VAL A 149 4.37 -0.20 17.25
N THR A 150 4.50 0.53 16.15
CA THR A 150 3.45 1.43 15.67
C THR A 150 2.84 0.83 14.42
N THR A 151 1.55 0.55 14.48
CA THR A 151 0.74 0.15 13.34
C THR A 151 0.13 1.38 12.70
N ILE A 152 0.15 1.43 11.37
CA ILE A 152 -0.40 2.51 10.57
C ILE A 152 -1.39 1.89 9.60
N GLY A 153 -2.58 2.47 9.48
CA GLY A 153 -3.55 2.03 8.48
C GLY A 153 -4.93 2.61 8.68
N PHE A 154 -5.88 2.10 7.92
CA PHE A 154 -7.28 2.44 8.01
C PHE A 154 -8.00 1.35 8.80
N PRO A 155 -8.46 1.64 10.03
CA PRO A 155 -9.21 0.66 10.80
C PRO A 155 -10.51 0.31 10.06
N ASP A 156 -10.89 -0.96 10.08
CA ASP A 156 -12.18 -1.45 9.59
C ASP A 156 -13.29 -0.89 10.49
N MET A 157 -13.67 0.34 10.20
CA MET A 157 -14.71 1.08 10.89
C MET A 157 -15.79 1.25 9.84
N GLY A 158 -16.81 0.39 9.87
CA GLY A 158 -17.91 0.35 8.90
C GLY A 158 -18.71 1.65 8.71
N ARG A 159 -18.24 2.80 9.24
CA ARG A 159 -18.76 4.18 9.10
C ARG A 159 -17.71 5.30 9.26
N SER A 160 -16.40 5.04 9.31
CA SER A 160 -15.45 6.16 9.48
C SER A 160 -15.27 6.90 8.16
N GLU A 161 -15.72 8.16 8.11
CA GLU A 161 -15.47 9.10 7.01
C GLU A 161 -14.03 9.66 7.02
N THR A 162 -13.20 9.22 7.97
CA THR A 162 -11.81 9.70 8.07
C THR A 162 -10.99 9.20 6.90
N SER A 163 -10.62 10.12 6.02
CA SER A 163 -9.65 9.88 4.95
C SER A 163 -8.21 9.77 5.48
N ASP A 164 -7.95 9.98 6.77
CA ASP A 164 -6.59 9.93 7.32
C ASP A 164 -6.25 8.58 7.96
N PRO A 165 -5.02 8.07 7.77
CA PRO A 165 -4.57 6.85 8.41
C PRO A 165 -4.44 7.04 9.92
N VAL A 166 -4.79 6.00 10.67
CA VAL A 166 -4.71 5.97 12.13
C VAL A 166 -3.41 5.31 12.56
N PHE A 167 -2.80 5.88 13.59
CA PHE A 167 -1.61 5.35 14.25
C PHE A 167 -2.01 4.68 15.56
N ARG A 168 -1.58 3.43 15.76
CA ARG A 168 -1.73 2.73 17.04
C ARG A 168 -0.39 2.17 17.49
N SER A 169 0.03 2.56 18.68
CA SER A 169 1.22 2.01 19.31
C SER A 169 0.84 0.91 20.29
N GLY A 170 1.61 -0.16 20.29
CA GLY A 170 1.46 -1.32 21.17
C GLY A 170 2.79 -2.03 21.36
N THR A 171 2.75 -3.16 22.06
CA THR A 171 3.90 -4.05 22.22
C THR A 171 3.65 -5.35 21.47
N ILE A 172 4.70 -5.92 20.88
CA ILE A 172 4.63 -7.27 20.32
C ILE A 172 4.45 -8.25 21.49
N SER A 173 3.27 -8.87 21.58
CA SER A 173 3.00 -9.95 22.53
C SER A 173 2.70 -11.24 21.77
N THR A 174 3.30 -12.34 22.22
CA THR A 174 3.10 -13.71 21.70
C THR A 174 2.12 -14.46 22.56
#